data_AF-A0A2J0MBA8-F1
#
_entry.id   AF-A0A2J0MBA8-F1
#
_cell.length_a   1.000
_cell.length_b   1.000
_cell.length_c   1.000
_cell.angle_alpha   90.00
_cell.angle_beta   90.00
_cell.angle_gamma   90.00
#
_symmetry.space_group_name_H-M   'P 1'
#
loop_
_entity.id
_entity.type
_entity.pdbx_description
1 polymer ?
#
loop_
_entity_poly.entity_id
_entity_poly.type
_entity_poly.pdbx_seq_one_letter_code
_entity_poly.pdbx_strand_id
1 'polypeptide(L)'
;MEIKEKIPLVFGVPGASFYKTFKEKNVFVAELRPGLEGMKVVSRGFLKVGVVPVVICDNMMAFCMQRGLVGEVHIFSNSVDTGKGICRTGSLIAALCAQIHHIPVYMHPVRNPHRSLLNVSDGARASQSKPPKGPDMTKIGNDNVTIQGIRQYAPLWEEVPLSLTETGQCNG
;
A
#
# COMPACT_ATOMS: atom_id res chain seq x y z
N MET A 1 0.14 12.79 -19.79
CA MET A 1 0.35 13.75 -18.68
C MET A 1 1.85 13.84 -18.46
N GLU A 2 2.39 15.06 -18.46
CA GLU A 2 3.81 15.28 -18.16
C GLU A 2 3.93 15.69 -16.70
N ILE A 3 4.70 14.92 -15.91
CA ILE A 3 4.91 15.18 -14.48
C ILE A 3 6.18 16.01 -14.36
N LYS A 4 6.01 17.30 -14.04
CA LYS A 4 7.08 18.30 -14.07
C LYS A 4 7.74 18.53 -12.72
N GLU A 5 7.17 17.97 -11.65
CA GLU A 5 7.63 18.12 -10.27
C GLU A 5 7.67 16.75 -9.58
N LYS A 6 8.47 16.64 -8.53
CA LYS A 6 8.47 15.47 -7.66
C LYS A 6 7.17 15.46 -6.85
N ILE A 7 6.42 14.37 -6.92
CA ILE A 7 5.17 14.22 -6.18
C ILE A 7 5.25 13.05 -5.20
N PRO A 8 4.45 13.02 -4.12
CA PRO A 8 4.43 11.90 -3.19
C PRO A 8 3.88 10.64 -3.86
N LEU A 9 4.32 9.48 -3.38
CA LEU A 9 3.79 8.17 -3.75
C LEU A 9 3.11 7.52 -2.57
N VAL A 10 1.91 6.99 -2.80
CA VAL A 10 1.08 6.33 -1.79
C VAL A 10 0.92 4.85 -2.16
N PHE A 11 1.33 3.96 -1.25
CA PHE A 11 1.14 2.51 -1.36
C PHE A 11 0.46 1.96 -0.10
N GLY A 12 -0.79 1.52 -0.24
CA GLY A 12 -1.64 1.03 0.84
C GLY A 12 -2.95 1.82 0.92
N VAL A 13 -3.74 1.58 1.97
CA VAL A 13 -5.04 2.25 2.17
C VAL A 13 -4.93 3.27 3.32
N PRO A 14 -4.91 4.57 3.04
CA PRO A 14 -4.83 5.61 4.08
C PRO A 14 -6.04 5.66 5.00
N GLY A 15 -5.79 6.04 6.26
CA GLY A 15 -6.84 6.44 7.21
C GLY A 15 -7.47 7.79 6.84
N ALA A 16 -8.69 8.06 7.33
CA ALA A 16 -9.45 9.26 6.99
C ALA A 16 -8.72 10.58 7.32
N SER A 17 -7.92 10.61 8.39
CA SER A 17 -7.12 11.77 8.78
C SER A 17 -6.05 12.11 7.74
N PHE A 18 -5.39 11.10 7.17
CA PHE A 18 -4.31 11.28 6.21
C PHE A 18 -4.75 12.13 5.01
N TYR A 19 -5.92 11.84 4.44
CA TYR A 19 -6.46 12.63 3.31
C TYR A 19 -6.67 14.10 3.67
N LYS A 20 -7.10 14.40 4.90
CA LYS A 20 -7.36 15.79 5.33
C LYS A 20 -6.07 16.59 5.57
N THR A 21 -5.00 15.91 5.96
CA THR A 21 -3.71 16.52 6.27
C THR A 21 -2.76 16.53 5.07
N PHE A 22 -3.11 15.87 3.97
CA PHE A 22 -2.30 15.80 2.76
C PHE A 22 -2.25 17.18 2.08
N LYS A 23 -1.04 17.67 1.80
CA LYS A 23 -0.82 19.06 1.35
C LYS A 23 -0.57 19.20 -0.15
N GLU A 24 -0.12 18.13 -0.80
CA GLU A 24 0.23 18.17 -2.21
C GLU A 24 -0.99 18.10 -3.13
N LYS A 25 -0.89 18.75 -4.29
CA LYS A 25 -1.99 18.77 -5.29
C LYS A 25 -2.08 17.50 -6.12
N ASN A 26 -0.95 16.81 -6.29
CA ASN A 26 -0.82 15.61 -7.10
C ASN A 26 -0.20 14.49 -6.26
N VAL A 27 -0.59 13.24 -6.52
CA VAL A 27 -0.06 12.09 -5.79
C VAL A 27 -0.04 10.85 -6.68
N PHE A 28 1.06 10.11 -6.69
CA PHE A 28 1.07 8.78 -7.28
C PHE A 28 0.31 7.81 -6.39
N VAL A 29 -0.59 7.03 -6.98
CA VAL A 29 -1.33 5.98 -6.30
C VAL A 29 -1.07 4.67 -7.03
N ALA A 30 -0.36 3.74 -6.38
CA ALA A 30 -0.21 2.40 -6.92
C ALA A 30 -1.57 1.67 -6.92
N GLU A 31 -1.83 0.82 -7.91
CA GLU A 31 -3.15 0.22 -8.09
C GLU A 31 -3.55 -0.75 -6.95
N LEU A 32 -2.59 -1.37 -6.26
CA LEU A 32 -2.77 -2.36 -5.20
C LEU A 32 -3.42 -3.66 -5.70
N ARG A 33 -2.69 -4.41 -6.53
CA ARG A 33 -3.11 -5.75 -6.92
C ARG A 33 -3.23 -6.68 -5.70
N PRO A 34 -4.09 -7.71 -5.80
CA PRO A 34 -5.05 -7.94 -6.89
C PRO A 34 -6.39 -7.17 -6.71
N GLY A 35 -6.64 -6.57 -5.53
CA GLY A 35 -7.92 -5.94 -5.19
C GLY A 35 -8.25 -4.65 -5.96
N LEU A 36 -7.21 -3.98 -6.47
CA LEU A 36 -7.27 -2.67 -7.12
C LEU A 36 -7.78 -1.57 -6.18
N GLU A 37 -7.44 -1.66 -4.90
CA GLU A 37 -7.89 -0.70 -3.87
C GLU A 37 -7.35 0.71 -4.13
N GLY A 38 -6.16 0.83 -4.71
CA GLY A 38 -5.58 2.12 -5.06
C GLY A 38 -6.45 2.88 -6.05
N MET A 39 -6.90 2.18 -7.09
CA MET A 39 -7.79 2.74 -8.10
C MET A 39 -9.23 2.94 -7.58
N LYS A 40 -9.78 1.97 -6.84
CA LYS A 40 -11.21 1.97 -6.45
C LYS A 40 -11.53 2.79 -5.21
N VAL A 41 -10.59 2.89 -4.27
CA VAL A 41 -10.80 3.47 -2.93
C VAL A 41 -9.90 4.69 -2.74
N VAL A 42 -8.58 4.51 -2.84
CA VAL A 42 -7.60 5.55 -2.49
C VAL A 42 -7.71 6.76 -3.41
N SER A 43 -7.78 6.52 -4.72
CA SER A 43 -7.94 7.58 -5.72
C SER A 43 -9.21 8.39 -5.51
N ARG A 44 -10.32 7.74 -5.16
CA ARG A 44 -11.58 8.42 -4.83
C ARG A 44 -11.48 9.23 -3.53
N GLY A 45 -10.70 8.75 -2.56
CA GLY A 45 -10.40 9.47 -1.32
C GLY A 45 -9.70 10.81 -1.59
N PHE A 46 -8.66 10.79 -2.43
CA PHE A 46 -7.94 12.00 -2.83
C PHE A 46 -8.80 12.99 -3.62
N LEU A 47 -9.58 12.50 -4.59
CA LEU A 47 -10.47 13.37 -5.38
C LEU A 47 -11.47 14.13 -4.49
N LYS A 48 -11.97 13.52 -3.41
CA LYS A 48 -12.90 14.17 -2.47
C LYS A 48 -12.28 15.33 -1.70
N VAL A 49 -10.96 15.36 -1.54
CA VAL A 49 -10.22 16.43 -0.85
C VAL A 49 -9.50 17.36 -1.83
N GLY A 50 -9.82 17.27 -3.12
CA GLY A 50 -9.26 18.15 -4.15
C GLY A 50 -7.83 17.81 -4.58
N VAL A 51 -7.34 16.62 -4.25
CA VAL A 51 -6.02 16.11 -4.67
C VAL A 51 -6.19 15.23 -5.91
N VAL A 52 -5.32 15.41 -6.90
CA VAL A 52 -5.36 14.68 -8.18
C VAL A 52 -4.50 13.41 -8.10
N PRO A 53 -5.11 12.20 -8.06
CA PRO A 53 -4.34 10.96 -8.10
C PRO A 53 -3.86 10.66 -9.52
N VAL A 54 -2.59 10.28 -9.63
CA VAL A 54 -1.99 9.67 -10.81
C VAL A 54 -1.83 8.18 -10.54
N VAL A 55 -2.75 7.37 -11.08
CA VAL A 55 -2.72 5.92 -10.85
C VAL A 55 -1.63 5.27 -11.68
N ILE A 56 -0.84 4.41 -11.04
CA ILE A 56 0.21 3.62 -11.68
C ILE A 56 0.08 2.14 -11.31
N CYS A 57 0.58 1.24 -12.15
CA CYS A 57 0.72 -0.17 -11.76
C CYS A 57 1.78 -0.31 -10.65
N ASP A 58 1.65 -1.33 -9.81
CA ASP A 58 2.55 -1.52 -8.66
C ASP A 58 4.03 -1.64 -9.09
N ASN A 59 4.31 -2.25 -10.24
CA ASN A 59 5.66 -2.38 -10.79
C ASN A 59 6.27 -1.07 -11.32
N MET A 60 5.46 -0.02 -11.51
CA MET A 60 5.93 1.28 -12.01
C MET A 60 6.50 2.17 -10.90
N MET A 61 6.33 1.81 -9.62
CA MET A 61 6.86 2.60 -8.50
C MET A 61 8.37 2.85 -8.65
N ALA A 62 9.15 1.78 -8.86
CA ALA A 62 10.60 1.87 -9.03
C ALA A 62 10.99 2.66 -10.28
N PHE A 63 10.23 2.51 -11.38
CA PHE A 63 10.44 3.30 -12.59
C PHE A 63 10.25 4.81 -12.33
N CYS A 64 9.19 5.20 -11.62
CA CYS A 64 8.94 6.58 -11.24
C CYS A 64 10.03 7.12 -10.30
N MET A 65 10.50 6.31 -9.35
CA MET A 65 11.62 6.66 -8.46
C MET A 65 12.92 6.89 -9.23
N GLN A 66 13.28 5.96 -10.13
CA GLN A 66 14.49 6.06 -10.98
C GLN A 66 14.48 7.32 -11.86
N ARG A 67 13.31 7.73 -12.34
CA ARG A 67 13.13 8.96 -13.13
C ARG A 67 13.15 10.24 -12.30
N GLY A 68 13.28 10.13 -10.97
CA GLY A 68 13.27 11.27 -10.06
C GLY A 68 11.91 11.96 -9.99
N LEU A 69 10.81 11.22 -10.24
CA LEU A 69 9.44 11.75 -10.19
C LEU A 69 8.81 11.64 -8.79
N VAL A 70 9.38 10.82 -7.91
CA VAL A 70 8.88 10.59 -6.55
C VAL A 70 9.71 11.41 -5.56
N GLY A 71 9.02 12.21 -4.74
CA GLY A 71 9.65 13.03 -3.69
C GLY A 71 9.72 12.33 -2.33
N GLU A 72 8.68 11.56 -2.00
CA GLU A 72 8.53 10.84 -0.74
C GLU A 72 7.56 9.66 -0.94
N VAL A 73 7.63 8.65 -0.08
CA VAL A 73 6.76 7.48 -0.10
C VAL A 73 5.97 7.38 1.20
N HIS A 74 4.67 7.16 1.10
CA HIS A 74 3.79 6.90 2.23
C HIS A 74 3.28 5.46 2.15
N ILE A 75 3.56 4.67 3.18
CA ILE A 75 3.02 3.32 3.37
C ILE A 75 2.16 3.25 4.62
N PHE A 76 1.25 2.28 4.66
CA PHE A 76 0.23 2.18 5.71
C PHE A 76 0.29 0.82 6.38
N SER A 77 0.42 0.83 7.70
CA SER A 77 0.49 -0.40 8.50
C SER A 77 -0.83 -0.63 9.23
N ASN A 78 -1.26 -1.90 9.26
CA ASN A 78 -2.40 -2.34 10.06
C ASN A 78 -2.03 -2.48 11.55
N SER A 79 -0.80 -2.92 11.80
CA SER A 79 -0.21 -3.00 13.13
C SER A 79 1.28 -2.71 13.04
N VAL A 80 1.85 -2.21 14.14
CA VAL A 80 3.29 -2.04 14.31
C VAL A 80 3.69 -2.89 15.52
N ASP A 81 4.73 -3.69 15.35
CA ASP A 81 5.39 -4.48 16.38
C ASP A 81 6.85 -4.01 16.50
N THR A 82 7.60 -4.57 17.44
CA THR A 82 9.00 -4.23 17.72
C THR A 82 9.85 -4.39 16.46
N GLY A 83 10.20 -3.26 15.84
CA GLY A 83 11.08 -3.20 14.67
C GLY A 83 10.41 -3.42 13.31
N LYS A 84 9.09 -3.65 13.23
CA LYS A 84 8.40 -3.89 11.95
C LYS A 84 6.94 -3.44 11.92
N GLY A 85 6.45 -3.05 10.75
CA GLY A 85 5.04 -2.84 10.46
C GLY A 85 4.45 -3.95 9.58
N ILE A 86 3.20 -4.32 9.83
CA ILE A 86 2.43 -5.24 8.97
C ILE A 86 1.66 -4.41 7.94
N CYS A 87 2.06 -4.49 6.68
CA CYS A 87 1.58 -3.64 5.59
C CYS A 87 0.99 -4.46 4.44
N ARG A 88 0.31 -3.79 3.49
CA ARG A 88 -0.15 -4.45 2.25
C ARG A 88 1.05 -5.00 1.47
N THR A 89 0.91 -6.19 0.89
CA THR A 89 1.95 -6.76 0.03
C THR A 89 2.30 -5.81 -1.12
N GLY A 90 3.59 -5.50 -1.28
CA GLY A 90 4.15 -4.47 -2.15
C GLY A 90 4.69 -3.24 -1.40
N SER A 91 4.38 -3.05 -0.11
CA SER A 91 4.98 -2.02 0.74
C SER A 91 6.49 -2.23 0.97
N LEU A 92 6.96 -3.47 1.10
CA LEU A 92 8.37 -3.79 1.29
C LEU A 92 9.20 -3.42 0.07
N ILE A 93 8.72 -3.76 -1.14
CA ILE A 93 9.41 -3.36 -2.38
C ILE A 93 9.36 -1.85 -2.57
N ALA A 94 8.26 -1.17 -2.20
CA ALA A 94 8.21 0.29 -2.21
C ALA A 94 9.29 0.90 -1.30
N ALA A 95 9.43 0.39 -0.08
CA ALA A 95 10.42 0.88 0.88
C ALA A 95 11.87 0.60 0.43
N LEU A 96 12.16 -0.61 -0.07
CA LEU A 96 13.48 -0.98 -0.57
C LEU A 96 13.88 -0.14 -1.79
N CYS A 97 12.98 0.04 -2.76
CA CYS A 97 13.26 0.87 -3.93
C CYS A 97 13.47 2.33 -3.53
N ALA A 98 12.68 2.86 -2.60
CA ALA A 98 12.85 4.22 -2.09
C ALA A 98 14.21 4.39 -1.41
N GLN A 99 14.64 3.43 -0.59
CA GLN A 99 15.97 3.45 0.05
C GLN A 99 17.10 3.50 -0.97
N ILE A 100 17.05 2.69 -2.02
CA ILE A 100 18.05 2.66 -3.11
C ILE A 100 18.14 4.02 -3.82
N HIS A 101 17.01 4.72 -3.95
CA HIS A 101 16.92 6.03 -4.59
C HIS A 101 17.03 7.21 -3.63
N HIS A 102 17.33 6.97 -2.35
CA HIS A 102 17.43 7.99 -1.30
C HIS A 102 16.16 8.84 -1.14
N ILE A 103 14.99 8.20 -1.25
CA ILE A 103 13.68 8.82 -1.10
C ILE A 103 13.16 8.51 0.32
N PRO A 104 12.71 9.52 1.09
CA PRO A 104 12.18 9.28 2.42
C PRO A 104 10.90 8.44 2.38
N VAL A 105 10.76 7.53 3.34
CA VAL A 105 9.60 6.64 3.47
C VAL A 105 8.93 6.86 4.82
N TYR A 106 7.65 7.24 4.80
CA TYR A 106 6.85 7.44 5.99
C TYR A 106 5.86 6.29 6.18
N MET A 107 5.96 5.59 7.31
CA MET A 107 4.96 4.58 7.70
C MET A 107 3.88 5.21 8.58
N HIS A 108 2.62 5.03 8.18
CA HIS A 108 1.44 5.56 8.86
C HIS A 108 0.64 4.41 9.48
N PRO A 109 0.58 4.28 10.81
CA PRO A 109 -0.31 3.34 11.45
C PRO A 109 -1.76 3.73 11.20
N VAL A 110 -2.54 2.84 10.61
CA VAL A 110 -3.97 3.07 10.39
C VAL A 110 -4.74 2.41 11.51
N ARG A 111 -5.30 3.23 12.42
CA ARG A 111 -6.25 2.76 13.44
C ARG A 111 -7.54 2.29 12.74
N ASN A 112 -7.52 1.03 12.30
CA ASN A 112 -8.64 0.21 11.80
C ASN A 112 -9.30 0.58 10.45
N PRO A 113 -9.18 -0.28 9.41
CA PRO A 113 -10.18 -0.36 8.35
C PRO A 113 -11.02 -1.66 8.37
N HIS A 114 -10.54 -2.76 8.97
CA HIS A 114 -11.23 -4.07 8.98
C HIS A 114 -10.84 -4.92 10.22
N ARG A 115 -11.32 -4.54 11.43
CA ARG A 115 -11.20 -5.41 12.62
C ARG A 115 -11.88 -6.78 12.44
N SER A 116 -12.71 -6.97 11.40
CA SER A 116 -13.45 -8.21 11.14
C SER A 116 -12.72 -9.25 10.27
N LEU A 117 -11.56 -8.93 9.67
CA LEU A 117 -10.79 -9.89 8.86
C LEU A 117 -9.54 -10.41 9.56
N LEU A 118 -9.16 -9.81 10.68
CA LEU A 118 -8.03 -10.21 11.50
C LEU A 118 -8.57 -10.58 12.88
N ASN A 119 -9.14 -11.78 13.00
CA ASN A 119 -9.03 -12.54 14.24
C ASN A 119 -7.54 -12.92 14.39
N VAL A 120 -6.69 -11.95 14.75
CA VAL A 120 -5.43 -12.26 15.42
C VAL A 120 -5.82 -12.43 16.88
N SER A 121 -6.40 -13.59 17.18
CA SER A 121 -6.47 -14.10 18.54
C SER A 121 -5.06 -14.48 18.94
N ASP A 122 -4.66 -13.95 20.10
CA ASP A 122 -3.55 -14.31 20.95
C ASP A 122 -2.85 -15.64 20.61
N GLY A 123 -1.54 -15.56 20.41
CA GLY A 123 -0.64 -16.71 20.41
C GLY A 123 -0.85 -17.64 19.22
N ALA A 124 0.14 -17.69 18.33
CA ALA A 124 0.25 -18.73 17.33
C ALA A 124 0.36 -20.13 17.98
N ARG A 125 -0.77 -20.71 18.36
CA ARG A 125 -1.04 -22.13 18.18
C ARG A 125 -1.70 -22.23 16.82
N ALA A 126 -0.90 -22.66 15.85
CA ALA A 126 -1.36 -23.04 14.51
C ALA A 126 -2.46 -24.10 14.64
N SER A 127 -3.72 -23.66 14.71
CA SER A 127 -4.83 -24.52 14.34
C SER A 127 -4.78 -24.62 12.81
N GLN A 128 -4.77 -25.85 12.30
CA GLN A 128 -4.69 -26.20 10.89
C GLN A 128 -5.97 -25.82 10.11
N SER A 129 -6.50 -24.62 10.32
CA SER A 129 -7.54 -24.05 9.46
C SER A 129 -6.85 -23.39 8.28
N LYS A 130 -7.20 -23.80 7.05
CA LYS A 130 -6.68 -23.18 5.82
C LYS A 130 -6.82 -21.66 5.94
N PRO A 131 -5.78 -20.87 5.62
CA PRO A 131 -5.90 -19.42 5.62
C PRO A 131 -7.07 -19.01 4.71
N PRO A 132 -7.82 -17.95 5.06
CA PRO A 132 -8.92 -17.47 4.24
C PRO A 132 -8.45 -17.30 2.80
N LYS A 133 -9.27 -17.75 1.84
CA LYS A 133 -8.93 -17.70 0.42
C LYS A 133 -8.77 -16.22 0.04
N GLY A 134 -7.53 -15.80 -0.22
CA GLY A 134 -7.23 -14.46 -0.71
C GLY A 134 -7.99 -14.16 -2.01
N PRO A 135 -8.06 -12.89 -2.44
CA PRO A 135 -8.67 -12.49 -3.69
C PRO A 135 -8.13 -13.32 -4.87
N ASP A 136 -9.04 -13.72 -5.74
CA ASP A 136 -8.74 -14.56 -6.89
C ASP A 136 -7.98 -13.76 -7.94
N MET A 137 -6.67 -14.02 -8.07
CA MET A 137 -5.80 -13.36 -9.05
C MET A 137 -6.13 -13.76 -10.49
N THR A 138 -6.88 -14.84 -10.70
CA THR A 138 -7.34 -15.28 -12.02
C THR A 138 -8.50 -14.45 -12.54
N LYS A 139 -9.00 -13.49 -11.74
CA LYS A 139 -10.11 -12.62 -12.10
C LYS A 139 -9.79 -11.14 -11.96
N ILE A 140 -10.43 -10.34 -12.80
CA ILE A 140 -10.57 -8.89 -12.62
C ILE A 140 -12.06 -8.56 -12.75
N GLY A 141 -12.69 -8.14 -11.65
CA GLY A 141 -14.14 -8.02 -11.62
C GLY A 141 -14.79 -9.39 -11.80
N ASN A 142 -15.64 -9.52 -12.82
CA ASN A 142 -16.31 -10.79 -13.14
C ASN A 142 -15.58 -11.59 -14.23
N ASP A 143 -14.55 -11.01 -14.86
CA ASP A 143 -13.87 -11.62 -16.00
C ASP A 143 -12.68 -12.47 -15.57
N ASN A 144 -12.53 -13.64 -16.19
CA ASN A 144 -11.33 -14.46 -16.03
C ASN A 144 -10.21 -13.88 -16.89
N VAL A 145 -9.04 -13.65 -16.29
CA VAL A 145 -7.85 -13.13 -16.99
C VAL A 145 -6.83 -14.21 -17.32
N THR A 146 -7.14 -15.47 -16.99
CA THR A 146 -6.31 -16.63 -17.33
C THR A 146 -7.17 -17.89 -17.44
N ILE A 147 -6.54 -19.01 -17.81
CA ILE A 147 -7.20 -20.32 -17.98
C ILE A 147 -7.40 -21.05 -16.65
N GLN A 148 -8.31 -22.03 -16.65
CA GLN A 148 -8.52 -22.91 -15.50
C GLN A 148 -7.27 -23.75 -15.20
N GLY A 149 -7.07 -24.11 -13.93
CA GLY A 149 -5.96 -24.95 -13.48
C GLY A 149 -4.70 -24.20 -13.02
N ILE A 150 -4.63 -22.87 -13.22
CA ILE A 150 -3.52 -22.06 -12.71
C ILE A 150 -3.57 -21.99 -11.17
N ARG A 151 -2.46 -22.38 -10.53
CA ARG A 151 -2.28 -22.24 -9.08
C ARG A 151 -1.86 -20.83 -8.72
N GLN A 152 -2.28 -20.37 -7.54
CA GLN A 152 -2.09 -19.00 -7.09
C GLN A 152 -1.38 -18.95 -5.74
N TYR A 153 -0.53 -17.95 -5.57
CA TYR A 153 0.05 -17.55 -4.29
C TYR A 153 -0.11 -16.04 -4.16
N ALA A 154 -0.95 -15.61 -3.22
CA ALA A 154 -1.37 -14.21 -3.08
C ALA A 154 -1.43 -13.81 -1.60
N PRO A 155 -0.27 -13.68 -0.92
CA PRO A 155 -0.25 -13.05 0.39
C PRO A 155 -0.78 -11.60 0.26
N LEU A 156 -1.55 -11.16 1.24
CA LEU A 156 -2.11 -9.79 1.27
C LEU A 156 -1.37 -8.87 2.23
N TRP A 157 -0.54 -9.46 3.08
CA TRP A 157 0.16 -8.79 4.15
C TRP A 157 1.62 -9.23 4.13
N GLU A 158 2.50 -8.30 4.45
CA GLU A 158 3.91 -8.54 4.59
C GLU A 158 4.51 -7.69 5.71
N GLU A 159 5.72 -8.04 6.12
CA GLU A 159 6.48 -7.32 7.12
C GLU A 159 7.37 -6.28 6.44
N VAL A 160 7.32 -5.04 6.93
CA VAL A 160 8.23 -3.98 6.52
C VAL A 160 9.07 -3.58 7.73
N PRO A 161 10.40 -3.78 7.71
CA PRO A 161 11.27 -3.32 8.79
C PRO A 161 11.17 -1.80 8.99
N LEU A 162 11.06 -1.36 10.24
CA LEU A 162 11.01 0.07 10.56
C LEU A 162 12.32 0.79 10.21
N SER A 163 13.43 0.06 10.07
CA SER A 163 14.71 0.61 9.61
C SER A 163 14.70 1.11 8.17
N LEU A 164 13.68 0.74 7.38
CA LEU A 164 13.46 1.26 6.03
C LEU A 164 12.59 2.52 6.00
N THR A 165 12.13 2.98 7.16
CA THR A 165 11.14 4.04 7.27
C THR A 165 11.54 5.08 8.30
N GLU A 166 11.19 6.33 8.03
CA GLU A 166 11.06 7.36 9.04
C GLU A 166 9.72 7.11 9.75
N THR A 167 9.74 6.92 11.07
CA THR A 167 8.49 6.91 11.83
C THR A 167 7.93 8.32 11.80
N GLY A 168 6.91 8.53 10.97
CA GLY A 168 6.19 9.79 10.89
C GLY A 168 5.74 10.19 12.29
N GLN A 169 6.04 11.42 12.70
CA GLN A 169 5.56 11.98 13.95
C GLN A 169 4.02 11.98 13.91
N CYS A 170 3.40 10.98 14.54
CA CYS A 170 2.01 11.08 14.98
C CYS A 170 1.97 12.15 16.08
N ASN A 171 1.79 13.41 15.69
CA ASN A 171 1.42 14.45 16.63
C ASN A 171 0.02 14.14 17.18
N GLY A 172 -0.04 13.82 18.48
CA GLY A 172 -1.18 14.03 19.40
C GLY A 172 -2.46 13.27 19.11
#